data_AF-G4AB04-F1
#
_entry.id   AF-G4AB04-F1
#
_cell.length_a   1.000
_cell.length_b   1.000
_cell.length_c   1.000
_cell.angle_alpha   90.00
_cell.angle_beta   90.00
_cell.angle_gamma   90.00
#
_symmetry.space_group_name_H-M   'P 1'
#
loop_
_entity.id
_entity.type
_entity.pdbx_description
1 polymer ?
#
loop_
_entity_poly.entity_id
_entity_poly.type
_entity_poly.pdbx_seq_one_letter_code
_entity_poly.pdbx_strand_id
1 'polypeptide(L)'
;MSNNKCITVIGGVYIERCAWPHWDELYGSGGRALSVLQSLGCATKLYSCLNKDSANILQARAGIYKTSFEICSSLKESYRPIKFHYLHGLSTPQISAITTEFAQQNEIIEDNILVFGMLEGNPTISGNKVVYDPQNPISPKDFSENGSTANELAIVLNTNEAYKLIKNRNLSLDEIAYELIKNKAKVVIIKQGVRGVNIYQKLNDRYIKKDSVPCYFTKNVWKIGSGDCFSAHFAYQWIYEGKTPTEAAELASKATAYYCETRGYPSFEEFTNWKNRVQPITHRHSEKKVTVYLTGPFFTLSQIWLINETRRLLSEMGLIVFSPYHEIGTGDAIMVVPKDIDGINNSDIIFAIFDGKDSGTIFEIGYATAKNKPVIVYNENEKSEDLKMMEGTDCIVIKDYVSAIYRTLWESQKL
;
A
#
# COMPACT_ATOMS: atom_id res chain seq x y z
N MET A 1 -33.79 14.69 -3.80
CA MET A 1 -33.84 14.02 -2.49
C MET A 1 -32.52 13.29 -2.32
N SER A 2 -31.55 13.92 -1.65
CA SER A 2 -30.28 13.28 -1.32
C SER A 2 -30.56 12.19 -0.30
N ASN A 3 -30.58 10.93 -0.74
CA ASN A 3 -30.60 9.80 0.18
C ASN A 3 -29.38 9.95 1.08
N ASN A 4 -29.61 10.24 2.36
CA ASN A 4 -28.59 10.44 3.38
C ASN A 4 -27.96 9.07 3.72
N LYS A 5 -27.29 8.44 2.75
CA LYS A 5 -26.67 7.12 2.92
C LYS A 5 -25.52 7.26 3.90
N CYS A 6 -25.60 6.54 5.01
CA CYS A 6 -24.50 6.42 5.96
C CYS A 6 -23.66 5.18 5.60
N ILE A 7 -22.34 5.26 5.74
CA ILE A 7 -21.46 4.09 5.76
C ILE A 7 -20.98 3.88 7.19
N THR A 8 -21.20 2.68 7.72
CA THR A 8 -20.64 2.26 8.99
C THR A 8 -19.25 1.67 8.77
N VAL A 9 -18.26 2.18 9.49
CA VAL A 9 -16.89 1.68 9.50
C VAL A 9 -16.67 0.88 10.77
N ILE A 10 -16.17 -0.35 10.64
CA ILE A 10 -15.59 -1.12 11.74
C ILE A 10 -14.10 -1.22 11.47
N GLY A 11 -13.28 -0.78 12.41
CA GLY A 11 -11.84 -0.83 12.23
C GLY A 11 -11.05 -0.26 13.38
N GLY A 12 -9.77 -0.63 13.42
CA GLY A 12 -8.86 -0.24 14.49
C GLY A 12 -8.43 1.21 14.34
N VAL A 13 -8.25 1.89 15.46
CA VAL A 13 -7.67 3.23 15.51
C VAL A 13 -6.37 3.16 16.30
N TYR A 14 -5.28 3.42 15.58
CA TYR A 14 -3.93 3.17 16.09
C TYR A 14 -3.06 4.40 15.93
N ILE A 15 -2.05 4.50 16.78
CA ILE A 15 -0.98 5.48 16.61
C ILE A 15 0.01 4.90 15.61
N GLU A 16 0.30 5.64 14.55
CA GLU A 16 1.24 5.27 13.51
C GLU A 16 2.45 6.21 13.58
N ARG A 17 3.62 5.63 13.79
CA ARG A 17 4.88 6.36 13.90
C ARG A 17 5.84 5.90 12.82
N CYS A 18 6.23 6.81 11.94
CA CYS A 18 7.30 6.58 10.98
C CYS A 18 8.52 7.38 11.41
N ALA A 19 9.68 6.73 11.53
CA ALA A 19 10.92 7.41 11.83
C ALA A 19 11.36 8.27 10.64
N TRP A 20 11.30 7.73 9.42
CA TRP A 20 11.81 8.41 8.23
C TRP A 20 11.00 8.17 6.94
N PRO A 21 10.43 9.23 6.32
CA PRO A 21 10.31 10.58 6.86
C PRO A 21 9.42 10.57 8.12
N HIS A 22 9.61 11.57 8.99
CA HIS A 22 8.90 11.64 10.27
C HIS A 22 7.37 11.71 10.09
N TRP A 23 6.67 10.91 10.89
CA TRP A 23 5.21 10.86 11.00
C TRP A 23 4.84 10.36 12.40
N ASP A 24 3.91 11.01 13.09
CA ASP A 24 3.33 10.53 14.36
C ASP A 24 1.86 10.96 14.39
N GLU A 25 0.97 10.07 13.97
CA GLU A 25 -0.45 10.39 13.79
C GLU A 25 -1.35 9.27 14.32
N LEU A 26 -2.52 9.67 14.82
CA LEU A 26 -3.57 8.74 15.21
C LEU A 26 -4.50 8.49 14.01
N TYR A 27 -4.41 7.33 13.37
CA TYR A 27 -5.30 6.91 12.29
C TYR A 27 -5.79 5.49 12.50
N GLY A 28 -4.94 4.49 12.24
CA GLY A 28 -5.39 3.12 11.98
C GLY A 28 -6.32 3.04 10.76
N SER A 29 -6.73 1.82 10.40
CA SER A 29 -7.63 1.61 9.26
C SER A 29 -8.99 2.29 9.46
N GLY A 30 -9.56 2.22 10.67
CA GLY A 30 -10.84 2.83 11.02
C GLY A 30 -10.80 4.35 10.99
N GLY A 31 -9.81 4.97 11.63
CA GLY A 31 -9.69 6.44 11.68
C GLY A 31 -9.31 7.05 10.33
N ARG A 32 -8.54 6.31 9.52
CA ARG A 32 -8.25 6.68 8.13
C ARG A 32 -9.50 6.63 7.26
N ALA A 33 -10.27 5.54 7.34
CA ALA A 33 -11.52 5.42 6.58
C ALA A 33 -12.56 6.47 6.99
N LEU A 34 -12.68 6.79 8.29
CA LEU A 34 -13.48 7.93 8.76
C LEU A 34 -13.05 9.23 8.07
N SER A 35 -11.74 9.52 8.06
CA SER A 35 -11.22 10.76 7.46
C SER A 35 -11.51 10.83 5.94
N VAL A 36 -11.34 9.72 5.22
CA VAL A 36 -11.67 9.61 3.79
C VAL A 36 -13.15 9.87 3.55
N LEU A 37 -14.03 9.15 4.24
CA LEU A 37 -15.48 9.24 4.02
C LEU A 37 -16.02 10.65 4.37
N GLN A 38 -15.52 11.26 5.44
CA GLN A 38 -15.87 12.62 5.81
C GLN A 38 -15.40 13.64 4.77
N SER A 39 -14.20 13.48 4.20
CA SER A 39 -13.70 14.35 3.12
C SER A 39 -14.55 14.31 1.85
N LEU A 40 -15.29 13.21 1.65
CA LEU A 40 -16.19 13.00 0.52
C LEU A 40 -17.65 13.39 0.84
N GLY A 41 -17.92 13.96 2.02
CA GLY A 41 -19.28 14.34 2.43
C GLY A 41 -20.19 13.15 2.80
N CYS A 42 -19.62 11.98 3.08
CA CYS A 42 -20.38 10.79 3.45
C CYS A 42 -20.65 10.74 4.96
N ALA A 43 -21.94 10.64 5.34
CA ALA A 43 -22.30 10.36 6.74
C ALA A 43 -21.63 9.06 7.20
N THR A 44 -21.01 9.07 8.37
CA THR A 44 -20.17 7.93 8.82
C THR A 44 -20.39 7.58 10.29
N LYS A 45 -20.63 6.30 10.58
CA LYS A 45 -20.52 5.76 11.96
C LYS A 45 -19.20 5.01 12.08
N LEU A 46 -18.44 5.21 13.16
CA LEU A 46 -17.20 4.48 13.42
C LEU A 46 -17.35 3.60 14.66
N TYR A 47 -17.27 2.29 14.48
CA TYR A 47 -17.10 1.30 15.55
C TYR A 47 -15.62 0.99 15.71
N SER A 48 -15.07 1.38 16.86
CA SER A 48 -13.65 1.19 17.17
C SER A 48 -13.40 1.14 18.67
N CYS A 49 -12.17 0.83 19.06
CA CYS A 49 -11.71 0.85 20.44
C CYS A 49 -10.85 2.06 20.68
N LEU A 50 -11.32 2.94 21.56
CA LEU A 50 -10.77 4.27 21.77
C LEU A 50 -10.69 4.57 23.26
N ASN A 51 -9.66 5.32 23.64
CA ASN A 51 -9.69 6.08 24.88
C ASN A 51 -10.24 7.50 24.60
N LYS A 52 -10.45 8.27 25.67
CA LYS A 52 -11.02 9.62 25.60
C LYS A 52 -10.21 10.56 24.69
N ASP A 53 -8.88 10.52 24.80
CA ASP A 53 -8.00 11.39 24.01
C ASP A 53 -8.07 11.05 22.51
N SER A 54 -8.07 9.76 22.18
CA SER A 54 -8.18 9.30 20.79
C SER A 54 -9.52 9.68 20.18
N ALA A 55 -10.61 9.55 20.95
CA ALA A 55 -11.94 9.99 20.52
C ALA A 55 -11.97 11.51 20.27
N ASN A 56 -11.38 12.32 21.15
CA ASN A 56 -11.29 13.77 20.99
C ASN A 56 -10.52 14.17 19.72
N ILE A 57 -9.38 13.52 19.45
CA ILE A 57 -8.58 13.77 18.23
C ILE A 57 -9.39 13.46 16.98
N LEU A 58 -10.06 12.29 16.95
CA LEU A 58 -10.90 11.91 15.81
C LEU A 58 -12.10 12.85 15.63
N GLN A 59 -12.75 13.26 16.73
CA GLN A 59 -13.87 14.18 16.70
C GLN A 59 -13.46 15.56 16.16
N ALA A 60 -12.31 16.08 16.59
CA ALA A 60 -11.76 17.32 16.06
C ALA A 60 -11.45 17.20 14.55
N ARG A 61 -10.81 16.09 14.14
CA ARG A 61 -10.45 15.86 12.73
C ARG A 61 -11.68 15.71 11.83
N ALA A 62 -12.66 14.91 12.23
CA ALA A 62 -13.89 14.70 11.46
C ALA A 62 -14.76 15.97 11.42
N GLY A 63 -14.79 16.74 12.52
CA GLY A 63 -15.54 17.99 12.62
C GLY A 63 -15.18 19.06 11.58
N ILE A 64 -13.97 19.02 11.01
CA ILE A 64 -13.52 19.94 9.96
C ILE A 64 -14.43 19.87 8.72
N TYR A 65 -14.93 18.68 8.38
CA TYR A 65 -15.68 18.44 7.15
C TYR A 65 -17.17 18.77 7.24
N LYS A 66 -17.67 19.14 8.44
CA LYS A 66 -19.09 19.50 8.69
C LYS A 66 -20.11 18.46 8.21
N THR A 67 -19.66 17.21 8.05
CA THR A 67 -20.49 16.07 7.67
C THR A 67 -20.89 15.33 8.95
N SER A 68 -22.08 14.72 8.98
CA SER A 68 -22.53 14.00 10.17
C SER A 68 -21.67 12.76 10.42
N PHE A 69 -21.19 12.60 11.66
CA PHE A 69 -20.52 11.37 12.07
C PHE A 69 -20.86 11.01 13.51
N GLU A 70 -20.70 9.72 13.82
CA GLU A 70 -20.89 9.17 15.15
C GLU A 70 -19.71 8.24 15.48
N ILE A 71 -19.18 8.32 16.71
CA ILE A 71 -18.13 7.42 17.18
C ILE A 71 -18.75 6.47 18.21
N CYS A 72 -18.99 5.24 17.78
CA CYS A 72 -19.56 4.15 18.57
C CYS A 72 -18.42 3.35 19.23
N SER A 73 -17.88 3.85 20.34
CA SER A 73 -16.71 3.24 21.00
C SER A 73 -17.05 2.51 22.30
N SER A 74 -16.42 1.35 22.53
CA SER A 74 -16.29 0.79 23.88
C SER A 74 -15.19 1.55 24.64
N LEU A 75 -15.57 2.67 25.30
CA LEU A 75 -14.65 3.43 26.12
C LEU A 75 -14.22 2.60 27.34
N LYS A 76 -12.95 2.21 27.40
CA LYS A 76 -12.32 1.69 28.62
C LYS A 76 -11.33 2.74 29.11
N GLU A 77 -11.49 3.22 30.34
CA GLU A 77 -10.59 4.24 30.93
C GLU A 77 -9.11 3.80 30.95
N SER A 78 -8.84 2.49 30.99
CA SER A 78 -7.50 1.91 30.96
C SER A 78 -6.96 1.59 29.56
N TYR A 79 -7.73 1.78 28.48
CA TYR A 79 -7.29 1.45 27.13
C TYR A 79 -6.13 2.34 26.68
N ARG A 80 -5.04 1.70 26.25
CA ARG A 80 -3.89 2.37 25.65
C ARG A 80 -3.91 2.10 24.14
N PRO A 81 -3.89 3.13 23.28
CA PRO A 81 -3.87 2.92 21.84
C PRO A 81 -2.66 2.08 21.43
N ILE A 82 -2.94 1.05 20.63
CA ILE A 82 -1.90 0.24 20.00
C ILE A 82 -1.06 1.14 19.09
N LYS A 83 0.26 0.92 19.09
CA LYS A 83 1.19 1.74 18.31
C LYS A 83 1.92 0.89 17.28
N PHE A 84 1.96 1.40 16.05
CA PHE A 84 2.70 0.84 14.93
C PHE A 84 3.93 1.71 14.68
N HIS A 85 5.11 1.13 14.80
CA HIS A 85 6.38 1.81 14.61
C HIS A 85 7.04 1.31 13.31
N TYR A 86 7.20 2.23 12.36
CA TYR A 86 7.83 2.03 11.07
C TYR A 86 9.17 2.76 11.06
N LEU A 87 10.19 2.14 10.47
CA LEU A 87 11.44 2.84 10.18
C LEU A 87 11.27 3.74 8.95
N HIS A 88 10.68 3.20 7.89
CA HIS A 88 10.20 3.93 6.71
C HIS A 88 8.89 3.35 6.20
N GLY A 89 8.29 3.99 5.18
CA GLY A 89 6.96 3.62 4.68
C GLY A 89 6.79 2.20 4.11
N LEU A 90 7.88 1.45 3.91
CA LEU A 90 7.86 0.05 3.44
C LEU A 90 8.31 -0.96 4.49
N SER A 91 8.65 -0.51 5.70
CA SER A 91 9.04 -1.40 6.77
C SER A 91 7.85 -2.22 7.27
N THR A 92 8.10 -3.46 7.67
CA THR A 92 7.17 -4.18 8.53
C THR A 92 7.13 -3.48 9.90
N PRO A 93 5.96 -3.06 10.40
CA PRO A 93 5.89 -2.32 11.64
C PRO A 93 6.21 -3.18 12.85
N GLN A 94 6.89 -2.58 13.83
CA GLN A 94 6.91 -3.10 15.20
C GLN A 94 5.65 -2.63 15.91
N ILE A 95 4.91 -3.57 16.50
CA ILE A 95 3.64 -3.29 17.18
C ILE A 95 3.91 -3.29 18.68
N SER A 96 3.48 -2.24 19.39
CA SER A 96 3.57 -2.14 20.85
C SER A 96 2.20 -1.90 21.49
N ALA A 97 2.09 -2.22 22.79
CA ALA A 97 0.89 -2.08 23.60
C ALA A 97 -0.30 -2.98 23.19
N ILE A 98 -0.05 -4.26 22.89
CA ILE A 98 -1.12 -5.24 22.67
C ILE A 98 -1.78 -5.55 24.03
N THR A 99 -2.82 -4.81 24.40
CA THR A 99 -3.69 -5.21 25.51
C THR A 99 -4.71 -6.22 25.01
N THR A 100 -4.62 -7.45 25.52
CA THR A 100 -5.43 -8.62 25.12
C THR A 100 -6.82 -8.67 25.78
N GLU A 101 -7.22 -7.65 26.52
CA GLU A 101 -8.51 -7.67 27.21
C GLU A 101 -9.62 -7.09 26.34
N PHE A 102 -10.19 -7.94 25.49
CA PHE A 102 -11.42 -7.59 24.81
C PHE A 102 -12.65 -8.09 25.53
N ALA A 103 -13.59 -7.18 25.73
CA ALA A 103 -14.96 -7.53 26.07
C ALA A 103 -15.64 -8.00 24.78
N GLN A 104 -16.42 -9.07 24.86
CA GLN A 104 -17.25 -9.58 23.77
C GLN A 104 -17.99 -8.41 23.10
N GLN A 105 -17.66 -8.12 21.84
CA GLN A 105 -18.38 -7.10 21.11
C GLN A 105 -19.77 -7.65 20.75
N ASN A 106 -20.78 -6.81 20.93
CA ASN A 106 -22.13 -7.10 20.48
C ASN A 106 -22.14 -7.28 18.96
N GLU A 107 -23.14 -8.02 18.48
CA GLU A 107 -23.48 -8.06 17.06
C GLU A 107 -23.76 -6.64 16.55
N ILE A 108 -23.18 -6.29 15.39
CA ILE A 108 -23.40 -5.00 14.73
C ILE A 108 -24.26 -5.25 13.49
N ILE A 109 -25.44 -4.62 13.47
CA ILE A 109 -26.42 -4.77 12.40
C ILE A 109 -26.63 -3.41 11.74
N GLU A 110 -26.12 -3.25 10.52
CA GLU A 110 -26.19 -1.99 9.75
C GLU A 110 -26.29 -2.31 8.24
N ASP A 111 -26.88 -1.42 7.44
CA ASP A 111 -27.10 -1.72 6.02
C ASP A 111 -25.82 -1.68 5.17
N ASN A 112 -24.98 -0.67 5.40
CA ASN A 112 -23.85 -0.32 4.52
C ASN A 112 -22.58 -0.29 5.36
N ILE A 113 -21.68 -1.24 5.16
CA ILE A 113 -20.57 -1.47 6.08
C ILE A 113 -19.22 -1.58 5.36
N LEU A 114 -18.22 -0.89 5.87
CA LEU A 114 -16.80 -1.13 5.58
C LEU A 114 -16.15 -1.75 6.82
N VAL A 115 -15.67 -2.98 6.69
CA VAL A 115 -15.10 -3.78 7.78
C VAL A 115 -13.61 -3.96 7.54
N PHE A 116 -12.83 -3.52 8.51
CA PHE A 116 -11.42 -3.84 8.64
C PHE A 116 -11.20 -4.84 9.77
N GLY A 117 -10.24 -5.74 9.61
CA GLY A 117 -9.73 -6.50 10.75
C GLY A 117 -9.16 -5.59 11.83
N MET A 118 -9.36 -5.97 13.09
CA MET A 118 -8.86 -5.24 14.26
C MET A 118 -7.98 -6.15 15.11
N LEU A 119 -6.92 -5.59 15.69
CA LEU A 119 -6.08 -6.28 16.65
C LEU A 119 -6.79 -6.56 17.97
N GLU A 120 -7.77 -5.73 18.31
CA GLU A 120 -8.49 -5.86 19.56
C GLU A 120 -9.57 -6.95 19.52
N GLY A 121 -10.14 -7.26 18.35
CA GLY A 121 -11.12 -8.33 18.19
C GLY A 121 -12.02 -8.12 16.97
N ASN A 122 -12.72 -9.18 16.56
CA ASN A 122 -13.59 -9.14 15.39
C ASN A 122 -15.06 -9.28 15.81
N PRO A 123 -15.87 -8.20 15.74
CA PRO A 123 -17.31 -8.28 16.01
C PRO A 123 -18.01 -9.14 14.96
N THR A 124 -19.12 -9.77 15.34
CA THR A 124 -20.03 -10.41 14.37
C THR A 124 -20.85 -9.33 13.68
N ILE A 125 -20.84 -9.35 12.34
CA ILE A 125 -21.44 -8.33 11.49
C ILE A 125 -22.61 -8.91 10.71
N SER A 126 -23.72 -8.17 10.65
CA SER A 126 -24.83 -8.45 9.74
C SER A 126 -25.13 -7.19 8.94
N GLY A 127 -25.06 -7.26 7.61
CA GLY A 127 -25.36 -6.11 6.78
C GLY A 127 -25.83 -6.41 5.37
N ASN A 128 -26.39 -5.40 4.71
CA ASN A 128 -26.87 -5.56 3.34
C ASN A 128 -25.70 -5.51 2.34
N LYS A 129 -24.92 -4.43 2.35
CA LYS A 129 -23.78 -4.24 1.45
C LYS A 129 -22.50 -4.02 2.25
N VAL A 130 -21.57 -4.98 2.16
CA VAL A 130 -20.38 -5.04 2.99
C VAL A 130 -19.11 -5.05 2.12
N VAL A 131 -18.18 -4.15 2.41
CA VAL A 131 -16.78 -4.23 1.95
C VAL A 131 -15.95 -4.75 3.11
N TYR A 132 -15.25 -5.87 2.92
CA TYR A 132 -14.41 -6.49 3.93
C TYR A 132 -12.94 -6.50 3.49
N ASP A 133 -12.08 -5.91 4.31
CA ASP A 133 -10.62 -5.92 4.17
C ASP A 133 -10.02 -6.53 5.46
N PRO A 134 -9.51 -7.77 5.44
CA PRO A 134 -9.07 -8.46 6.65
C PRO A 134 -7.95 -7.76 7.42
N GLN A 135 -7.15 -6.88 6.78
CA GLN A 135 -6.05 -6.13 7.41
C GLN A 135 -5.13 -6.97 8.31
N ASN A 136 -4.94 -8.24 7.99
CA ASN A 136 -4.13 -9.15 8.78
C ASN A 136 -3.15 -9.87 7.84
N PRO A 137 -1.92 -9.36 7.73
CA PRO A 137 -0.93 -9.95 6.84
C PRO A 137 -0.42 -11.29 7.33
N ILE A 138 -0.67 -11.69 8.59
CA ILE A 138 -0.17 -12.94 9.19
C ILE A 138 -1.19 -14.07 9.04
N SER A 139 -2.43 -13.83 9.46
CA SER A 139 -3.51 -14.80 9.53
C SER A 139 -4.84 -14.14 9.16
N PRO A 140 -5.07 -13.81 7.87
CA PRO A 140 -6.34 -13.25 7.43
C PRO A 140 -7.48 -14.23 7.71
N LYS A 141 -8.60 -13.69 8.17
CA LYS A 141 -9.79 -14.45 8.57
C LYS A 141 -10.86 -14.35 7.51
N ASP A 142 -11.58 -15.45 7.28
CA ASP A 142 -12.75 -15.40 6.41
C ASP A 142 -13.84 -14.56 7.08
N PHE A 143 -14.57 -13.76 6.30
CA PHE A 143 -15.63 -12.91 6.83
C PHE A 143 -16.68 -13.74 7.60
N SER A 144 -17.00 -14.92 7.09
CA SER A 144 -18.02 -15.80 7.67
C SER A 144 -17.53 -16.65 8.84
N GLU A 145 -16.22 -16.65 9.16
CA GLU A 145 -15.62 -17.52 10.20
C GLU A 145 -16.20 -17.27 11.59
N ASN A 146 -16.53 -16.02 11.93
CA ASN A 146 -17.11 -15.63 13.22
C ASN A 146 -18.66 -15.55 13.20
N GLY A 147 -19.29 -16.06 12.14
CA GLY A 147 -20.73 -16.00 11.94
C GLY A 147 -21.25 -14.73 11.27
N SER A 148 -20.38 -13.84 10.77
CA SER A 148 -20.83 -12.64 10.05
C SER A 148 -21.51 -12.97 8.72
N THR A 149 -22.48 -12.15 8.33
CA THR A 149 -23.29 -12.33 7.13
C THR A 149 -23.47 -11.03 6.34
N ALA A 150 -23.59 -11.16 5.01
CA ALA A 150 -23.85 -10.04 4.12
C ALA A 150 -24.67 -10.48 2.90
N ASN A 151 -25.64 -9.66 2.47
CA ASN A 151 -26.38 -9.93 1.22
C ASN A 151 -25.50 -9.70 0.00
N GLU A 152 -24.69 -8.64 0.01
CA GLU A 152 -23.70 -8.31 -0.99
C GLU A 152 -22.33 -8.08 -0.35
N LEU A 153 -21.44 -9.07 -0.48
CA LEU A 153 -20.08 -9.02 0.06
C LEU A 153 -19.06 -8.68 -1.05
N ALA A 154 -18.26 -7.64 -0.82
CA ALA A 154 -17.03 -7.37 -1.55
C ALA A 154 -15.82 -7.65 -0.64
N ILE A 155 -14.92 -8.53 -1.06
CA ILE A 155 -13.70 -8.86 -0.33
C ILE A 155 -12.51 -8.16 -0.99
N VAL A 156 -11.74 -7.39 -0.23
CA VAL A 156 -10.56 -6.66 -0.70
C VAL A 156 -9.31 -7.23 -0.03
N LEU A 157 -8.40 -7.78 -0.84
CA LEU A 157 -7.20 -8.49 -0.38
C LEU A 157 -5.98 -7.97 -1.12
N ASN A 158 -4.80 -8.06 -0.51
CA ASN A 158 -3.56 -8.10 -1.27
C ASN A 158 -3.20 -9.54 -1.70
N THR A 159 -2.25 -9.70 -2.62
CA THR A 159 -1.78 -11.01 -3.09
C THR A 159 -1.42 -11.98 -1.96
N ASN A 160 -0.66 -11.53 -0.96
CA ASN A 160 -0.23 -12.37 0.16
C ASN A 160 -1.40 -12.78 1.06
N GLU A 161 -2.34 -11.88 1.33
CA GLU A 161 -3.56 -12.18 2.08
C GLU A 161 -4.44 -13.20 1.34
N ALA A 162 -4.59 -13.06 0.02
CA ALA A 162 -5.36 -13.99 -0.79
C ALA A 162 -4.82 -15.43 -0.71
N TYR A 163 -3.50 -15.60 -0.81
CA TYR A 163 -2.84 -16.90 -0.65
C TYR A 163 -2.97 -17.47 0.78
N LYS A 164 -2.84 -16.61 1.79
CA LYS A 164 -2.94 -17.04 3.21
C LYS A 164 -4.36 -17.41 3.60
N LEU A 165 -5.36 -16.74 3.05
CA LEU A 165 -6.77 -17.00 3.34
C LEU A 165 -7.21 -18.37 2.81
N ILE A 166 -6.86 -18.70 1.57
CA ILE A 166 -7.19 -20.02 0.97
C ILE A 166 -6.27 -21.15 1.48
N LYS A 167 -5.12 -20.81 2.10
CA LYS A 167 -4.14 -21.77 2.62
C LYS A 167 -3.61 -22.76 1.57
N ASN A 168 -3.69 -22.40 0.28
CA ASN A 168 -3.17 -23.18 -0.84
C ASN A 168 -2.37 -22.28 -1.79
N ARG A 169 -1.05 -22.47 -1.83
CA ARG A 169 -0.13 -21.65 -2.65
C ARG A 169 -0.02 -22.12 -4.11
N ASN A 170 -0.56 -23.29 -4.44
CA ASN A 170 -0.46 -23.85 -5.79
C ASN A 170 -1.51 -23.26 -6.75
N LEU A 171 -2.50 -22.56 -6.22
CA LEU A 171 -3.55 -21.93 -7.02
C LEU A 171 -3.06 -20.63 -7.65
N SER A 172 -3.51 -20.37 -8.87
CA SER A 172 -3.43 -19.05 -9.47
C SER A 172 -4.32 -18.04 -8.73
N LEU A 173 -4.05 -16.75 -8.89
CA LEU A 173 -4.89 -15.69 -8.31
C LEU A 173 -6.34 -15.74 -8.82
N ASP A 174 -6.55 -16.20 -10.06
CA ASP A 174 -7.88 -16.36 -10.63
C ASP A 174 -8.65 -17.48 -9.93
N GLU A 175 -8.00 -18.63 -9.71
CA GLU A 175 -8.61 -19.75 -8.97
C GLU A 175 -8.95 -19.36 -7.53
N ILE A 176 -8.05 -18.64 -6.84
CA ILE A 176 -8.31 -18.11 -5.50
C ILE A 176 -9.55 -17.20 -5.49
N ALA A 177 -9.65 -16.27 -6.44
CA ALA A 177 -10.79 -15.38 -6.53
C ALA A 177 -12.10 -16.13 -6.81
N TYR A 178 -12.06 -17.17 -7.66
CA TYR A 178 -13.22 -18.01 -7.95
C TYR A 178 -13.69 -18.81 -6.73
N GLU A 179 -12.77 -19.33 -5.92
CA GLU A 179 -13.12 -20.00 -4.66
C GLU A 179 -13.78 -19.04 -3.67
N LEU A 180 -13.27 -17.82 -3.55
CA LEU A 180 -13.88 -16.79 -2.69
C LEU A 180 -15.29 -16.38 -3.17
N ILE A 181 -15.52 -16.31 -4.49
CA ILE A 181 -16.85 -16.06 -5.06
C ILE A 181 -17.82 -17.22 -4.81
N LYS A 182 -17.34 -18.47 -4.91
CA LYS A 182 -18.15 -19.65 -4.54
C LYS A 182 -18.54 -19.60 -3.07
N ASN A 183 -17.64 -19.12 -2.21
CA ASN A 183 -17.87 -18.88 -0.78
C ASN A 183 -18.63 -17.57 -0.48
N LYS A 184 -19.67 -17.29 -1.29
CA LYS A 184 -20.66 -16.21 -1.10
C LYS A 184 -20.18 -14.77 -1.33
N ALA A 185 -18.95 -14.53 -1.80
CA ALA A 185 -18.56 -13.17 -2.22
C ALA A 185 -19.24 -12.79 -3.55
N LYS A 186 -19.77 -11.56 -3.63
CA LYS A 186 -20.28 -10.98 -4.88
C LYS A 186 -19.15 -10.34 -5.68
N VAL A 187 -18.16 -9.76 -4.99
CA VAL A 187 -17.00 -9.10 -5.58
C VAL A 187 -15.74 -9.54 -4.83
N VAL A 188 -14.67 -9.83 -5.56
CA VAL A 188 -13.33 -10.05 -5.01
C VAL A 188 -12.37 -9.10 -5.69
N ILE A 189 -11.58 -8.40 -4.90
CA ILE A 189 -10.58 -7.43 -5.35
C ILE A 189 -9.22 -7.87 -4.84
N ILE A 190 -8.28 -8.09 -5.75
CA ILE A 190 -6.91 -8.50 -5.41
C ILE A 190 -5.94 -7.37 -5.82
N LYS A 191 -5.41 -6.68 -4.81
CA LYS A 191 -4.39 -5.64 -4.90
C LYS A 191 -3.02 -6.29 -5.18
N GLN A 192 -2.39 -5.91 -6.29
CA GLN A 192 -1.11 -6.48 -6.77
C GLN A 192 0.02 -5.44 -6.84
N GLY A 193 -0.02 -4.43 -5.95
CA GLY A 193 1.01 -3.40 -5.87
C GLY A 193 1.15 -2.63 -7.19
N VAL A 194 2.35 -2.64 -7.78
CA VAL A 194 2.63 -1.94 -9.04
C VAL A 194 1.90 -2.51 -10.25
N ARG A 195 1.38 -3.74 -10.17
CA ARG A 195 0.54 -4.36 -11.21
C ARG A 195 -0.92 -3.91 -11.17
N GLY A 196 -1.25 -2.99 -10.26
CA GLY A 196 -2.62 -2.51 -10.09
C GLY A 196 -3.50 -3.51 -9.34
N VAL A 197 -4.72 -3.67 -9.80
CA VAL A 197 -5.77 -4.40 -9.10
C VAL A 197 -6.54 -5.29 -10.08
N ASN A 198 -6.77 -6.55 -9.70
CA ASN A 198 -7.72 -7.43 -10.41
C ASN A 198 -9.07 -7.40 -9.68
N ILE A 199 -10.15 -7.36 -10.45
CA ILE A 199 -11.53 -7.33 -9.97
C ILE A 199 -12.26 -8.53 -10.55
N TYR A 200 -12.92 -9.30 -9.68
CA TYR A 200 -13.74 -10.45 -10.04
C TYR A 200 -15.15 -10.21 -9.51
N GLN A 201 -16.14 -10.23 -10.39
CA GLN A 201 -17.54 -9.95 -10.05
C GLN A 201 -18.44 -11.11 -10.48
N LYS A 202 -19.21 -11.63 -9.53
CA LYS A 202 -20.29 -12.58 -9.82
C LYS A 202 -21.47 -11.83 -10.46
N LEU A 203 -21.76 -12.09 -11.74
CA LEU A 203 -22.93 -11.53 -12.40
C LEU A 203 -24.15 -12.46 -12.25
N ASN A 204 -23.92 -13.76 -12.28
CA ASN A 204 -24.91 -14.81 -11.99
C ASN A 204 -24.17 -16.09 -11.54
N ASP A 205 -24.89 -17.18 -11.27
CA ASP A 205 -24.30 -18.42 -10.77
C ASP A 205 -23.31 -19.12 -11.71
N ARG A 206 -23.27 -18.74 -13.00
CA ARG A 206 -22.42 -19.37 -14.02
C ARG A 206 -21.36 -18.46 -14.59
N TYR A 207 -21.42 -17.15 -14.33
CA TYR A 207 -20.55 -16.17 -14.97
C TYR A 207 -19.91 -15.22 -13.98
N ILE A 208 -18.58 -15.23 -13.97
CA ILE A 208 -17.72 -14.33 -13.22
C ILE A 208 -17.02 -13.42 -14.24
N LYS A 209 -17.26 -12.12 -14.14
CA LYS A 209 -16.54 -11.12 -14.94
C LYS A 209 -15.21 -10.83 -14.26
N LYS A 210 -14.11 -10.88 -15.02
CA LYS A 210 -12.78 -10.44 -14.60
C LYS A 210 -12.43 -9.15 -15.32
N ASP A 211 -12.03 -8.13 -14.57
CA ASP A 211 -11.48 -6.87 -15.07
C ASP A 211 -10.16 -6.56 -14.33
N SER A 212 -9.40 -5.58 -14.82
CA SER A 212 -8.22 -5.05 -14.15
C SER A 212 -8.16 -3.53 -14.24
N VAL A 213 -7.54 -2.93 -13.22
CA VAL A 213 -7.27 -1.49 -13.11
C VAL A 213 -5.77 -1.32 -12.91
N PRO A 214 -5.09 -0.43 -13.66
CA PRO A 214 -3.65 -0.26 -13.53
C PRO A 214 -3.27 0.44 -12.22
N CYS A 215 -1.99 0.35 -11.86
CA CYS A 215 -1.40 1.28 -10.91
C CYS A 215 -1.27 2.67 -11.57
N TYR A 216 -1.24 3.74 -10.78
CA TYR A 216 -1.13 5.10 -11.27
C TYR A 216 0.17 5.74 -10.78
N PHE A 217 0.85 6.45 -11.66
CA PHE A 217 2.09 7.14 -11.37
C PHE A 217 1.89 8.25 -10.34
N THR A 218 2.81 8.36 -9.40
CA THR A 218 2.91 9.49 -8.47
C THR A 218 4.36 10.01 -8.41
N LYS A 219 4.52 11.30 -8.13
CA LYS A 219 5.83 11.93 -7.97
C LYS A 219 6.53 11.48 -6.69
N ASN A 220 5.75 11.32 -5.62
CA ASN A 220 6.19 10.82 -4.33
C ASN A 220 5.30 9.64 -3.91
N VAL A 221 5.82 8.75 -3.06
CA VAL A 221 5.09 7.58 -2.58
C VAL A 221 5.11 7.49 -1.06
N TRP A 222 3.97 7.81 -0.46
CA TRP A 222 3.65 7.49 0.92
C TRP A 222 2.78 6.23 0.99
N LYS A 223 3.35 5.14 1.52
CA LYS A 223 2.70 3.82 1.45
C LYS A 223 1.83 3.48 2.66
N ILE A 224 2.20 3.92 3.87
CA ILE A 224 1.46 3.63 5.11
C ILE A 224 0.01 4.09 4.91
N GLY A 225 -0.96 3.18 5.09
CA GLY A 225 -2.38 3.51 4.95
C GLY A 225 -2.97 3.54 3.54
N SER A 226 -2.15 3.38 2.50
CA SER A 226 -2.66 3.37 1.11
C SER A 226 -3.70 2.26 0.85
N GLY A 227 -3.59 1.12 1.55
CA GLY A 227 -4.57 0.04 1.49
C GLY A 227 -5.93 0.43 2.05
N ASP A 228 -5.97 1.09 3.22
CA ASP A 228 -7.23 1.52 3.82
C ASP A 228 -7.85 2.67 3.03
N CYS A 229 -7.01 3.55 2.47
CA CYS A 229 -7.45 4.59 1.55
C CYS A 229 -8.15 3.99 0.32
N PHE A 230 -7.58 2.94 -0.28
CA PHE A 230 -8.23 2.20 -1.36
C PHE A 230 -9.58 1.63 -0.92
N SER A 231 -9.61 0.89 0.18
CA SER A 231 -10.82 0.22 0.67
C SER A 231 -11.94 1.21 1.04
N ALA A 232 -11.58 2.36 1.62
CA ALA A 232 -12.53 3.43 1.95
C ALA A 232 -13.11 4.13 0.70
N HIS A 233 -12.26 4.48 -0.27
CA HIS A 233 -12.75 5.05 -1.54
C HIS A 233 -13.56 4.04 -2.34
N PHE A 234 -13.15 2.76 -2.35
CA PHE A 234 -13.92 1.70 -2.99
C PHE A 234 -15.30 1.55 -2.33
N ALA A 235 -15.38 1.53 -1.00
CA ALA A 235 -16.64 1.49 -0.27
C ALA A 235 -17.53 2.69 -0.59
N TYR A 236 -16.99 3.90 -0.63
CA TYR A 236 -17.74 5.08 -1.05
C TYR A 236 -18.31 4.92 -2.47
N GLN A 237 -17.47 4.58 -3.45
CA GLN A 237 -17.90 4.50 -4.84
C GLN A 237 -18.89 3.35 -5.08
N TRP A 238 -18.65 2.18 -4.47
CA TRP A 238 -19.48 1.01 -4.67
C TRP A 238 -20.77 1.07 -3.84
N ILE A 239 -20.70 1.42 -2.55
CA ILE A 239 -21.86 1.43 -1.64
C ILE A 239 -22.66 2.72 -1.77
N TYR A 240 -22.01 3.88 -1.59
CA TYR A 240 -22.68 5.18 -1.52
C TYR A 240 -23.13 5.63 -2.93
N GLU A 241 -22.20 5.71 -3.88
CA GLU A 241 -22.45 6.17 -5.26
C GLU A 241 -23.09 5.09 -6.16
N GLY A 242 -23.02 3.82 -5.78
CA GLY A 242 -23.64 2.72 -6.53
C GLY A 242 -22.94 2.38 -7.85
N LYS A 243 -21.65 2.72 -7.99
CA LYS A 243 -20.84 2.40 -9.18
C LYS A 243 -20.64 0.89 -9.35
N THR A 244 -20.31 0.47 -10.57
CA THR A 244 -19.87 -0.91 -10.81
C THR A 244 -18.56 -1.21 -10.07
N PRO A 245 -18.25 -2.47 -9.73
CA PRO A 245 -17.00 -2.81 -9.05
C PRO A 245 -15.75 -2.30 -9.77
N THR A 246 -15.73 -2.36 -11.10
CA THR A 246 -14.60 -1.93 -11.93
C THR A 246 -14.43 -0.41 -11.89
N GLU A 247 -15.50 0.36 -12.07
CA GLU A 247 -15.46 1.84 -11.96
C GLU A 247 -15.09 2.28 -10.53
N ALA A 248 -15.64 1.61 -9.51
CA ALA A 248 -15.32 1.88 -8.12
C ALA A 248 -13.85 1.63 -7.80
N ALA A 249 -13.29 0.52 -8.29
CA ALA A 249 -11.87 0.19 -8.14
C ALA A 249 -10.97 1.17 -8.91
N GLU A 250 -11.38 1.63 -10.10
CA GLU A 250 -10.63 2.63 -10.86
C GLU A 250 -10.52 3.97 -10.12
N LEU A 251 -11.66 4.48 -9.63
CA LEU A 251 -11.70 5.71 -8.85
C LEU A 251 -10.97 5.56 -7.52
N ALA A 252 -11.10 4.41 -6.85
CA ALA A 252 -10.34 4.11 -5.64
C ALA A 252 -8.84 4.11 -5.89
N SER A 253 -8.35 3.45 -6.95
CA SER A 253 -6.92 3.44 -7.32
C SER A 253 -6.39 4.85 -7.61
N LYS A 254 -7.16 5.68 -8.33
CA LYS A 254 -6.78 7.09 -8.60
C LYS A 254 -6.74 7.92 -7.32
N ALA A 255 -7.69 7.73 -6.40
CA ALA A 255 -7.71 8.42 -5.11
C ALA A 255 -6.59 7.95 -4.18
N THR A 256 -6.26 6.66 -4.18
CA THR A 256 -5.10 6.13 -3.48
C THR A 256 -3.80 6.72 -4.03
N ALA A 257 -3.69 6.94 -5.34
CA ALA A 257 -2.53 7.63 -5.91
C ALA A 257 -2.43 9.08 -5.41
N TYR A 258 -3.54 9.80 -5.31
CA TYR A 258 -3.56 11.14 -4.70
C TYR A 258 -3.02 11.10 -3.26
N TYR A 259 -3.51 10.14 -2.47
CA TYR A 259 -3.05 9.94 -1.10
C TYR A 259 -1.57 9.60 -1.02
N CYS A 260 -1.08 8.69 -1.87
CA CYS A 260 0.34 8.33 -1.91
C CYS A 260 1.22 9.54 -2.25
N GLU A 261 0.77 10.44 -3.13
CA GLU A 261 1.54 11.63 -3.52
C GLU A 261 1.51 12.74 -2.46
N THR A 262 0.38 12.94 -1.80
CA THR A 262 0.11 14.15 -0.99
C THR A 262 -0.05 13.90 0.50
N ARG A 263 -0.27 12.64 0.91
CA ARG A 263 -0.71 12.21 2.26
C ARG A 263 -2.07 12.78 2.69
N GLY A 264 -2.77 13.47 1.80
CA GLY A 264 -4.08 14.07 2.04
C GLY A 264 -5.23 13.31 1.38
N TYR A 265 -6.43 13.80 1.61
CA TYR A 265 -7.65 13.32 0.99
C TYR A 265 -8.22 14.44 0.11
N PRO A 266 -8.47 14.21 -1.17
CA PRO A 266 -8.87 15.27 -2.07
C PRO A 266 -10.32 15.68 -1.80
N SER A 267 -10.59 16.98 -1.83
CA SER A 267 -11.95 17.47 -2.04
C SER A 267 -12.49 17.01 -3.40
N PHE A 268 -13.80 17.14 -3.61
CA PHE A 268 -14.45 16.77 -4.86
C PHE A 268 -13.81 17.46 -6.10
N GLU A 269 -13.46 18.74 -5.98
CA GLU A 269 -12.86 19.52 -7.06
C GLU A 269 -11.42 19.08 -7.35
N GLU A 270 -10.60 18.93 -6.29
CA GLU A 270 -9.22 18.45 -6.41
C GLU A 270 -9.18 17.06 -7.04
N PHE A 271 -10.07 16.15 -6.60
CA PHE A 271 -10.15 14.81 -7.14
C PHE A 271 -10.56 14.80 -8.61
N THR A 272 -11.50 15.67 -8.99
CA THR A 272 -11.94 15.81 -10.38
C THR A 272 -10.81 16.27 -11.30
N ASN A 273 -9.98 17.21 -10.84
CA ASN A 273 -8.80 17.63 -11.58
C ASN A 273 -7.69 16.57 -11.59
N TRP A 274 -7.50 15.85 -10.48
CA TRP A 274 -6.49 14.81 -10.33
C TRP A 274 -6.76 13.59 -11.23
N LYS A 275 -7.98 13.05 -11.16
CA LYS A 275 -8.36 11.79 -11.83
C LYS A 275 -8.20 11.84 -13.36
N ASN A 276 -8.23 13.04 -13.95
CA ASN A 276 -8.06 13.28 -15.38
C ASN A 276 -6.59 13.48 -15.80
N ARG A 277 -5.69 13.77 -14.85
CA ARG A 277 -4.27 14.05 -15.11
C ARG A 277 -3.36 12.89 -14.75
N VAL A 278 -3.72 12.10 -13.73
CA VAL A 278 -2.91 11.00 -13.23
C VAL A 278 -2.75 9.92 -14.31
N GLN A 279 -1.51 9.52 -14.58
CA GLN A 279 -1.19 8.60 -15.68
C GLN A 279 -1.12 7.16 -15.18
N PRO A 280 -1.69 6.19 -15.93
CA PRO A 280 -1.53 4.79 -15.58
C PRO A 280 -0.09 4.34 -15.84
N ILE A 281 0.39 3.42 -15.00
CA ILE A 281 1.63 2.69 -15.24
C ILE A 281 1.34 1.65 -16.32
N THR A 282 2.02 1.78 -17.46
CA THR A 282 1.91 0.84 -18.57
C THR A 282 2.79 -0.39 -18.31
N HIS A 283 2.24 -1.57 -18.53
CA HIS A 283 2.97 -2.83 -18.44
C HIS A 283 3.35 -3.33 -19.83
N ARG A 284 4.61 -3.69 -20.05
CA ARG A 284 4.93 -4.70 -21.06
C ARG A 284 4.48 -6.05 -20.53
N HIS A 285 3.68 -6.79 -21.30
CA HIS A 285 3.30 -8.16 -20.98
C HIS A 285 4.49 -9.10 -21.20
N SER A 286 5.55 -8.92 -20.40
CA SER A 286 6.74 -9.76 -20.41
C SER A 286 6.71 -10.70 -19.22
N GLU A 287 6.91 -11.99 -19.47
CA GLU A 287 7.11 -12.99 -18.42
C GLU A 287 8.53 -12.92 -17.83
N LYS A 288 9.44 -12.19 -18.48
CA LYS A 288 10.82 -12.03 -18.01
C LYS A 288 10.82 -11.22 -16.72
N LYS A 289 11.42 -11.79 -15.68
CA LYS A 289 11.77 -11.03 -14.46
C LYS A 289 12.90 -10.07 -14.76
N VAL A 290 12.72 -8.81 -14.38
CA VAL A 290 13.73 -7.75 -14.54
C VAL A 290 14.81 -7.91 -13.48
N THR A 291 16.07 -7.81 -13.90
CA THR A 291 17.23 -7.81 -13.02
C THR A 291 17.69 -6.38 -12.71
N VAL A 292 17.84 -6.06 -11.43
CA VAL A 292 18.37 -4.78 -10.92
C VAL A 292 19.80 -4.97 -10.47
N TYR A 293 20.70 -4.13 -10.97
CA TYR A 293 22.02 -3.95 -10.35
C TYR A 293 21.91 -2.93 -9.23
N LEU A 294 22.09 -3.38 -7.98
CA LEU A 294 22.05 -2.55 -6.79
C LEU A 294 23.47 -2.14 -6.39
N THR A 295 23.79 -0.87 -6.62
CA THR A 295 25.05 -0.25 -6.25
C THR A 295 24.89 0.78 -5.13
N GLY A 296 25.98 1.00 -4.40
CA GLY A 296 26.12 1.97 -3.33
C GLY A 296 27.31 1.61 -2.45
N PRO A 297 27.79 2.55 -1.63
CA PRO A 297 28.83 2.24 -0.65
C PRO A 297 28.34 1.21 0.37
N PHE A 298 29.26 0.43 0.93
CA PHE A 298 28.99 -0.54 2.00
C PHE A 298 30.13 -0.56 3.06
N PHE A 299 30.72 0.61 3.31
CA PHE A 299 31.88 0.76 4.19
C PHE A 299 31.50 0.93 5.66
N THR A 300 30.28 1.39 5.92
CA THR A 300 29.75 1.64 7.27
C THR A 300 28.52 0.77 7.53
N LEU A 301 28.17 0.60 8.82
CA LEU A 301 27.00 -0.17 9.21
C LEU A 301 25.69 0.37 8.60
N SER A 302 25.51 1.70 8.56
CA SER A 302 24.32 2.33 7.97
C SER A 302 24.21 2.05 6.47
N GLN A 303 25.33 2.10 5.76
CA GLN A 303 25.41 1.82 4.33
C GLN A 303 25.08 0.34 4.02
N ILE A 304 25.68 -0.59 4.77
CA ILE A 304 25.37 -2.02 4.67
C ILE A 304 23.89 -2.28 4.97
N TRP A 305 23.35 -1.63 6.00
CA TRP A 305 21.94 -1.77 6.38
C TRP A 305 21.01 -1.32 5.24
N LEU A 306 21.29 -0.17 4.62
CA LEU A 306 20.51 0.36 3.51
C LEU A 306 20.59 -0.52 2.25
N ILE A 307 21.78 -1.05 1.92
CA ILE A 307 21.96 -2.02 0.82
C ILE A 307 21.13 -3.28 1.05
N ASN A 308 21.18 -3.86 2.25
CA ASN A 308 20.42 -5.06 2.60
C ASN A 308 18.91 -4.82 2.54
N GLU A 309 18.44 -3.70 3.09
CA GLU A 309 17.03 -3.35 3.08
C GLU A 309 16.53 -3.09 1.64
N THR A 310 17.32 -2.39 0.82
CA THR A 310 16.99 -2.14 -0.59
C THR A 310 16.88 -3.43 -1.37
N ARG A 311 17.85 -4.34 -1.22
CA ARG A 311 17.83 -5.67 -1.85
C ARG A 311 16.58 -6.44 -1.46
N ARG A 312 16.26 -6.49 -0.16
CA ARG A 312 15.09 -7.19 0.38
C ARG A 312 13.80 -6.66 -0.26
N LEU A 313 13.60 -5.35 -0.26
CA LEU A 313 12.39 -4.71 -0.79
C LEU A 313 12.20 -4.94 -2.29
N LEU A 314 13.26 -4.70 -3.09
CA LEU A 314 13.20 -4.93 -4.54
C LEU A 314 12.90 -6.40 -4.88
N SER A 315 13.50 -7.32 -4.12
CA SER A 315 13.29 -8.77 -4.27
C SER A 315 11.87 -9.21 -3.88
N GLU A 316 11.36 -8.73 -2.75
CA GLU A 316 9.97 -8.99 -2.30
C GLU A 316 8.93 -8.47 -3.29
N MET A 317 9.26 -7.41 -4.03
CA MET A 317 8.41 -6.84 -5.08
C MET A 317 8.56 -7.54 -6.44
N GLY A 318 9.33 -8.62 -6.50
CA GLY A 318 9.39 -9.54 -7.63
C GLY A 318 10.53 -9.28 -8.63
N LEU A 319 11.45 -8.37 -8.32
CA LEU A 319 12.66 -8.14 -9.14
C LEU A 319 13.76 -9.13 -8.75
N ILE A 320 14.67 -9.42 -9.68
CA ILE A 320 15.93 -10.11 -9.38
C ILE A 320 16.94 -9.02 -9.01
N VAL A 321 17.71 -9.20 -7.93
CA VAL A 321 18.69 -8.18 -7.50
C VAL A 321 20.09 -8.77 -7.48
N PHE A 322 20.99 -8.14 -8.21
CA PHE A 322 22.43 -8.37 -8.13
C PHE A 322 23.06 -7.22 -7.34
N SER A 323 23.86 -7.50 -6.32
CA SER A 323 24.52 -6.49 -5.49
C SER A 323 26.00 -6.84 -5.30
N PRO A 324 26.95 -5.96 -5.68
CA PRO A 324 28.38 -6.23 -5.50
C PRO A 324 28.74 -6.70 -4.08
N TYR A 325 28.12 -6.07 -3.07
CA TYR A 325 28.30 -6.45 -1.67
C TYR A 325 27.96 -7.92 -1.36
N HIS A 326 26.89 -8.44 -1.96
CA HIS A 326 26.37 -9.78 -1.65
C HIS A 326 26.95 -10.87 -2.56
N GLU A 327 27.16 -10.57 -3.84
CA GLU A 327 27.57 -11.56 -4.84
C GLU A 327 29.09 -11.62 -5.04
N ILE A 328 29.82 -10.57 -4.69
CA ILE A 328 31.27 -10.47 -4.96
C ILE A 328 32.03 -10.23 -3.64
N GLY A 329 31.65 -9.22 -2.87
CA GLY A 329 32.34 -8.80 -1.64
C GLY A 329 33.59 -7.97 -1.92
N THR A 330 34.45 -7.83 -0.91
CA THR A 330 35.70 -7.05 -1.01
C THR A 330 36.84 -7.87 -1.60
N GLY A 331 37.70 -7.28 -2.43
CA GLY A 331 38.88 -7.95 -2.96
C GLY A 331 39.70 -7.06 -3.89
N ASP A 332 40.77 -7.63 -4.45
CA ASP A 332 41.64 -6.93 -5.41
C ASP A 332 40.92 -6.64 -6.73
N ALA A 333 41.31 -5.53 -7.38
CA ALA A 333 40.67 -5.03 -8.60
C ALA A 333 40.60 -6.07 -9.73
N ILE A 334 41.64 -6.91 -9.89
CA ILE A 334 41.70 -7.96 -10.93
C ILE A 334 40.56 -8.97 -10.79
N MET A 335 40.11 -9.22 -9.56
CA MET A 335 39.07 -10.21 -9.26
C MET A 335 37.67 -9.59 -9.19
N VAL A 336 37.57 -8.35 -8.69
CA VAL A 336 36.29 -7.68 -8.42
C VAL A 336 35.75 -6.99 -9.68
N VAL A 337 36.57 -6.17 -10.35
CA VAL A 337 36.12 -5.31 -11.44
C VAL A 337 35.47 -6.09 -12.59
N PRO A 338 36.02 -7.22 -13.08
CA PRO A 338 35.36 -7.97 -14.16
C PRO A 338 33.96 -8.43 -13.78
N LYS A 339 33.76 -8.86 -12.52
CA LYS A 339 32.47 -9.34 -12.03
C LYS A 339 31.46 -8.21 -11.86
N ASP A 340 31.89 -7.04 -11.41
CA ASP A 340 31.03 -5.85 -11.32
C ASP A 340 30.54 -5.40 -12.70
N ILE A 341 31.47 -5.31 -13.66
CA ILE A 341 31.14 -4.97 -15.05
C ILE A 341 30.16 -5.98 -15.65
N ASP A 342 30.38 -7.28 -15.43
CA ASP A 342 29.47 -8.32 -15.88
C ASP A 342 28.09 -8.22 -15.19
N GLY A 343 28.06 -7.90 -13.90
CA GLY A 343 26.82 -7.64 -13.16
C GLY A 343 26.00 -6.51 -13.78
N ILE A 344 26.65 -5.40 -14.14
CA ILE A 344 25.98 -4.28 -14.82
C ILE A 344 25.49 -4.71 -16.20
N ASN A 345 26.32 -5.42 -16.97
CA ASN A 345 25.98 -5.86 -18.32
C ASN A 345 24.77 -6.79 -18.34
N ASN A 346 24.67 -7.70 -17.36
CA ASN A 346 23.60 -8.69 -17.26
C ASN A 346 22.33 -8.17 -16.57
N SER A 347 22.37 -6.97 -15.99
CA SER A 347 21.19 -6.33 -15.37
C SER A 347 20.40 -5.49 -16.36
N ASP A 348 19.10 -5.35 -16.16
CA ASP A 348 18.22 -4.59 -17.04
C ASP A 348 18.09 -3.12 -16.62
N ILE A 349 18.22 -2.84 -15.31
CA ILE A 349 18.09 -1.51 -14.71
C ILE A 349 19.07 -1.36 -13.54
N ILE A 350 19.49 -0.13 -13.24
CA ILE A 350 20.37 0.17 -12.11
C ILE A 350 19.60 0.88 -11.00
N PHE A 351 19.80 0.45 -9.76
CA PHE A 351 19.45 1.20 -8.56
C PHE A 351 20.74 1.62 -7.85
N ALA A 352 21.01 2.90 -7.79
CA ALA A 352 22.19 3.44 -7.13
C ALA A 352 21.82 4.18 -5.85
N ILE A 353 22.36 3.73 -4.72
CA ILE A 353 22.36 4.49 -3.46
C ILE A 353 23.56 5.42 -3.52
N PHE A 354 23.30 6.70 -3.73
CA PHE A 354 24.33 7.71 -3.79
C PHE A 354 24.51 8.35 -2.41
N ASP A 355 25.58 7.96 -1.73
CA ASP A 355 25.93 8.41 -0.38
C ASP A 355 27.46 8.60 -0.28
N GLY A 356 27.91 9.76 0.20
CA GLY A 356 29.32 10.03 0.45
C GLY A 356 30.20 10.13 -0.79
N LYS A 357 29.61 10.37 -1.97
CA LYS A 357 30.30 10.52 -3.27
C LYS A 357 31.24 9.35 -3.59
N ASP A 358 30.80 8.13 -3.27
CA ASP A 358 31.57 6.92 -3.52
C ASP A 358 31.97 6.80 -5.01
N SER A 359 33.29 6.76 -5.24
CA SER A 359 33.86 6.75 -6.59
C SER A 359 33.48 5.50 -7.39
N GLY A 360 33.29 4.35 -6.72
CA GLY A 360 32.83 3.12 -7.36
C GLY A 360 31.43 3.29 -7.90
N THR A 361 30.50 3.71 -7.04
CA THR A 361 29.11 4.01 -7.41
C THR A 361 29.02 5.04 -8.56
N ILE A 362 29.84 6.10 -8.54
CA ILE A 362 29.89 7.11 -9.64
C ILE A 362 30.30 6.45 -10.96
N PHE A 363 31.34 5.62 -10.94
CA PHE A 363 31.83 4.92 -12.13
C PHE A 363 30.76 3.98 -12.69
N GLU A 364 30.09 3.21 -11.84
CA GLU A 364 29.07 2.24 -12.24
C GLU A 364 27.84 2.93 -12.85
N ILE A 365 27.41 4.06 -12.28
CA ILE A 365 26.36 4.93 -12.88
C ILE A 365 26.80 5.42 -14.26
N GLY A 366 28.02 5.96 -14.38
CA GLY A 366 28.57 6.45 -15.65
C GLY A 366 28.67 5.35 -16.72
N TYR A 367 29.08 4.14 -16.32
CA TYR A 367 29.18 3.00 -17.24
C TYR A 367 27.80 2.52 -17.71
N ALA A 368 26.82 2.46 -16.80
CA ALA A 368 25.47 2.04 -17.14
C ALA A 368 24.74 3.03 -18.04
N THR A 369 24.88 4.34 -17.78
CA THR A 369 24.32 5.41 -18.63
C THR A 369 24.93 5.36 -20.03
N ALA A 370 26.24 5.17 -20.16
CA ALA A 370 26.90 4.98 -21.47
C ALA A 370 26.38 3.75 -22.24
N LYS A 371 25.80 2.76 -21.55
CA LYS A 371 25.14 1.60 -22.15
C LYS A 371 23.63 1.77 -22.34
N ASN A 372 23.09 2.97 -22.16
CA ASN A 372 21.66 3.28 -22.27
C ASN A 372 20.78 2.43 -21.33
N LYS A 373 21.31 2.02 -20.17
CA LYS A 373 20.52 1.34 -19.14
C LYS A 373 19.81 2.40 -18.28
N PRO A 374 18.52 2.23 -17.94
CA PRO A 374 17.86 3.14 -17.02
C PRO A 374 18.56 3.11 -15.65
N VAL A 375 18.77 4.28 -15.06
CA VAL A 375 19.42 4.43 -13.75
C VAL A 375 18.51 5.22 -12.81
N ILE A 376 18.15 4.60 -11.68
CA ILE A 376 17.48 5.27 -10.57
C ILE A 376 18.53 5.57 -9.52
N VAL A 377 18.66 6.84 -9.16
CA VAL A 377 19.62 7.29 -8.13
C VAL A 377 18.84 7.73 -6.90
N TYR A 378 18.96 6.98 -5.81
CA TYR A 378 18.52 7.42 -4.50
C TYR A 378 19.60 8.31 -3.88
N ASN A 379 19.30 9.59 -3.66
CA ASN A 379 20.21 10.55 -3.02
C ASN A 379 19.48 11.39 -1.97
N GLU A 380 19.85 11.21 -0.70
CA GLU A 380 19.27 11.99 0.39
C GLU A 380 20.08 13.24 0.77
N ASN A 381 21.41 13.12 0.73
CA ASN A 381 22.32 14.05 1.41
C ASN A 381 23.13 14.94 0.45
N GLU A 382 23.50 14.43 -0.73
CA GLU A 382 24.39 15.15 -1.63
C GLU A 382 23.67 16.29 -2.34
N LYS A 383 24.42 17.35 -2.64
CA LYS A 383 23.87 18.58 -3.25
C LYS A 383 23.71 18.39 -4.76
N SER A 384 22.86 19.20 -5.39
CA SER A 384 22.66 19.17 -6.85
C SER A 384 23.98 19.33 -7.64
N GLU A 385 24.96 20.10 -7.13
CA GLU A 385 26.28 20.21 -7.78
C GLU A 385 27.01 18.86 -7.90
N ASP A 386 26.84 17.98 -6.91
CA ASP A 386 27.42 16.63 -6.89
C ASP A 386 26.66 15.66 -7.80
N LEU A 387 25.42 15.99 -8.15
CA LEU A 387 24.51 15.16 -8.97
C LEU A 387 24.49 15.58 -10.44
N LYS A 388 25.12 16.71 -10.80
CA LYS A 388 25.01 17.33 -12.14
C LYS A 388 25.23 16.37 -13.32
N MET A 389 26.16 15.41 -13.16
CA MET A 389 26.44 14.43 -14.22
C MET A 389 25.28 13.45 -14.35
N MET A 390 24.70 13.01 -13.24
CA MET A 390 23.57 12.08 -13.21
C MET A 390 22.31 12.77 -13.77
N GLU A 391 22.04 13.99 -13.32
CA GLU A 391 20.93 14.82 -13.81
C GLU A 391 21.07 15.14 -15.31
N GLY A 392 22.31 15.32 -15.80
CA GLY A 392 22.61 15.62 -17.19
C GLY A 392 22.65 14.41 -18.14
N THR A 393 22.55 13.18 -17.62
CA THR A 393 22.61 11.93 -18.39
C THR A 393 21.36 11.07 -18.22
N ASP A 394 20.19 11.70 -18.11
CA ASP A 394 18.87 11.05 -18.00
C ASP A 394 18.70 10.07 -16.81
N CYS A 395 19.55 10.16 -15.77
CA CYS A 395 19.31 9.42 -14.54
C CYS A 395 18.09 10.00 -13.82
N ILE A 396 17.28 9.11 -13.22
CA ILE A 396 16.14 9.53 -12.40
C ILE A 396 16.62 9.66 -10.95
N VAL A 397 16.93 10.87 -10.54
CA VAL A 397 17.40 11.19 -9.19
C VAL A 397 16.23 11.45 -8.25
N ILE A 398 16.17 10.71 -7.14
CA ILE A 398 15.06 10.74 -6.18
C ILE A 398 15.60 10.85 -4.75
N LYS A 399 15.01 11.78 -3.99
CA LYS A 399 15.36 12.02 -2.60
C LYS A 399 14.64 11.11 -1.60
N ASP A 400 13.40 10.75 -1.87
CA ASP A 400 12.60 9.90 -0.97
C ASP A 400 12.86 8.42 -1.27
N TYR A 401 13.29 7.67 -0.24
CA TYR A 401 13.69 6.26 -0.38
C TYR A 401 12.58 5.37 -0.93
N VAL A 402 11.36 5.50 -0.39
CA VAL A 402 10.20 4.70 -0.83
C VAL A 402 9.84 5.02 -2.28
N SER A 403 9.89 6.30 -2.65
CA SER A 403 9.65 6.76 -4.01
C SER A 403 10.70 6.23 -5.00
N ALA A 404 11.98 6.14 -4.60
CA ALA A 404 13.03 5.57 -5.43
C ALA A 404 12.78 4.08 -5.72
N ILE A 405 12.39 3.29 -4.69
CA ILE A 405 12.02 1.88 -4.85
C ILE A 405 10.83 1.74 -5.82
N TYR A 406 9.76 2.51 -5.61
CA TYR A 406 8.59 2.47 -6.49
C TYR A 406 8.90 2.92 -7.92
N ARG A 407 9.74 3.93 -8.09
CA ARG A 407 10.16 4.37 -9.41
C ARG A 407 10.88 3.26 -10.16
N THR A 408 11.74 2.52 -9.48
CA THR A 408 12.46 1.38 -10.04
C THR A 408 11.50 0.32 -10.54
N LEU A 409 10.47 -0.01 -9.76
CA LEU A 409 9.44 -0.95 -10.17
C LEU A 409 8.63 -0.47 -11.37
N TRP A 410 8.32 0.83 -11.44
CA TRP A 410 7.56 1.39 -12.56
C TRP A 410 8.38 1.44 -13.84
N GLU A 411 9.65 1.83 -13.77
CA GLU A 411 10.56 1.77 -14.92
C GLU A 411 10.79 0.31 -15.34
N SER A 412 10.86 -0.64 -14.40
CA SER A 412 10.97 -2.06 -14.73
C SER A 412 9.75 -2.58 -15.51
N GLN A 413 8.55 -2.01 -15.33
CA GLN A 413 7.37 -2.43 -16.10
C GLN A 413 7.45 -2.06 -17.59
N LYS A 414 8.38 -1.17 -17.97
CA LYS A 414 8.57 -0.72 -19.35
C LYS A 414 9.60 -1.56 -20.11
N LEU A 415 10.31 -2.47 -19.44
CA LEU A 415 11.42 -3.25 -20.01
C LEU A 415 10.95 -4.53 -20.70
#